data_AF-A0A943XP83-F1
#
_entry.id   AF-A0A943XP83-F1
#
_cell.length_a   1.000
_cell.length_b   1.000
_cell.length_c   1.000
_cell.angle_alpha   90.00
_cell.angle_beta   90.00
_cell.angle_gamma   90.00
#
_symmetry.space_group_name_H-M   'P 1'
#
loop_
_entity.id
_entity.type
_entity.pdbx_description
1 polymer ?
#
loop_
_entity_poly.entity_id
_entity_poly.type
_entity_poly.pdbx_seq_one_letter_code
_entity_poly.pdbx_strand_id
1 'polypeptide(L)'
;MAVDLAQKAQNFTNRGRQAFETGKYALAVDMLMEAVAAAPDILETRKLLRAAQIANFRHGGGKTGFLAKIGFASQRSKIMSLVKKGKGVEAMFEAEKLLGQNPLDPDNIEAAVKAAEAAGKADHAALTIEAAYECSNKDPSLLERVATYYTMAKRWDKARDAYQKLSQLKPGDQHIMQLLKNAEAQATMSSGWEQTAGKAGGFQALIANKEQAARLDAANKAVVTADDAELLIAEKLKQIEAEPKNMNARRALARIYVQNKRYYEAIEVLEEAISVTGTMDPELDRMLSQTKVQYYEQQIDALREAGREEEAEQMEAEKNQFVFDDLAARVERYPNDLHLRFELGKVYYTYGYYDEALTHLQLAQKSPKDRLWALYYLAMCFLQQGQVDMGVMQLETARDAIPTMDELKKNVVYQLGLCAESSGDLEKAYRYYKDVYSTDVGFQDLGERMLAVSQALKNK
;
A
#
# COMPACT_ATOMS: atom_id res chain seq x y z
N MET A 1 -1.16 64.94 6.33
CA MET A 1 -0.45 63.84 7.03
C MET A 1 -0.76 62.47 6.44
N ALA A 2 -2.03 62.03 6.31
CA ALA A 2 -2.34 60.69 5.77
C ALA A 2 -1.89 60.45 4.31
N VAL A 3 -2.02 61.45 3.44
CA VAL A 3 -1.58 61.37 2.02
C VAL A 3 -0.06 61.23 1.90
N ASP A 4 0.69 61.90 2.77
CA ASP A 4 2.16 61.89 2.80
C ASP A 4 2.71 60.54 3.29
N LEU A 5 2.06 59.93 4.30
CA LEU A 5 2.41 58.60 4.79
C LEU A 5 2.14 57.49 3.77
N ALA A 6 1.03 57.58 3.02
CA ALA A 6 0.71 56.61 1.96
C ALA A 6 1.72 56.69 0.81
N GLN A 7 2.09 57.89 0.39
CA GLN A 7 3.09 58.11 -0.65
C GLN A 7 4.48 57.66 -0.20
N LYS A 8 4.84 57.91 1.05
CA LYS A 8 6.07 57.39 1.68
C LYS A 8 6.09 55.86 1.69
N ALA A 9 5.01 55.21 2.11
CA ALA A 9 4.89 53.75 2.12
C ALA A 9 5.01 53.14 0.71
N GLN A 10 4.40 53.78 -0.29
CA GLN A 10 4.48 53.33 -1.68
C GLN A 10 5.90 53.47 -2.25
N ASN A 11 6.60 54.56 -1.95
CA ASN A 11 8.00 54.75 -2.34
C ASN A 11 8.92 53.66 -1.74
N PHE A 12 8.77 53.37 -0.46
CA PHE A 12 9.51 52.29 0.19
C PHE A 12 9.14 50.91 -0.35
N THR A 13 7.86 50.67 -0.67
CA THR A 13 7.41 49.42 -1.29
C THR A 13 8.06 49.20 -2.66
N ASN A 14 8.11 50.23 -3.50
CA ASN A 14 8.73 50.15 -4.83
C ASN A 14 10.24 49.91 -4.74
N ARG A 15 10.94 50.62 -3.84
CA ARG A 15 12.38 50.41 -3.60
C ARG A 15 12.67 49.02 -3.03
N GLY A 16 11.83 48.55 -2.11
CA GLY A 16 11.90 47.19 -1.57
C GLY A 16 11.71 46.12 -2.63
N ARG A 17 10.75 46.31 -3.55
CA ARG A 17 10.53 45.43 -4.71
C ARG A 17 11.76 45.36 -5.61
N GLN A 18 12.31 46.51 -5.98
CA GLN A 18 13.51 46.56 -6.81
C GLN A 18 14.72 45.89 -6.13
N ALA A 19 14.90 46.11 -4.83
CA ALA A 19 15.94 45.44 -4.05
C ALA A 19 15.73 43.92 -4.01
N PHE A 20 14.49 43.46 -3.87
CA PHE A 20 14.13 42.04 -3.90
C PHE A 20 14.42 41.40 -5.26
N GLU A 21 14.00 42.03 -6.35
CA GLU A 21 14.22 41.56 -7.74
C GLU A 21 15.70 41.49 -8.11
N THR A 22 16.53 42.35 -7.51
CA THR A 22 17.98 42.38 -7.71
C THR A 22 18.77 41.50 -6.73
N GLY A 23 18.08 40.67 -5.93
CA GLY A 23 18.69 39.73 -4.99
C GLY A 23 19.27 40.36 -3.71
N LYS A 24 19.02 41.65 -3.46
CA LYS A 24 19.47 42.38 -2.27
C LYS A 24 18.47 42.22 -1.13
N TYR A 25 18.31 41.00 -0.63
CA TYR A 25 17.21 40.63 0.26
C TYR A 25 17.21 41.35 1.61
N ALA A 26 18.36 41.55 2.25
CA ALA A 26 18.44 42.30 3.52
C ALA A 26 17.95 43.75 3.36
N LEU A 27 18.42 44.42 2.30
CA LEU A 27 17.98 45.77 1.95
C LEU A 27 16.49 45.81 1.60
N ALA A 28 15.98 44.78 0.93
CA ALA A 28 14.55 44.66 0.63
C ALA A 28 13.72 44.56 1.93
N VAL A 29 14.16 43.75 2.90
CA VAL A 29 13.51 43.65 4.22
C VAL A 29 13.49 45.00 4.91
N ASP A 30 14.62 45.71 4.98
CA ASP A 30 14.70 47.03 5.63
C ASP A 30 13.74 48.05 5.01
N MET A 31 13.73 48.15 3.68
CA MET A 31 12.84 49.08 2.97
C MET A 31 11.36 48.71 3.15
N LEU A 32 11.03 47.43 3.18
CA LEU A 32 9.65 46.97 3.35
C LEU A 32 9.18 47.08 4.81
N MET A 33 10.08 46.98 5.79
CA MET A 33 9.80 47.28 7.19
C MET A 33 9.43 48.76 7.39
N GLU A 34 10.12 49.68 6.73
CA GLU A 34 9.77 51.11 6.72
C GLU A 34 8.41 51.36 6.06
N ALA A 35 8.10 50.64 4.97
CA ALA A 35 6.80 50.73 4.30
C ALA A 35 5.64 50.28 5.23
N VAL A 36 5.81 49.15 5.92
CA VAL A 36 4.80 48.61 6.85
C VAL A 36 4.70 49.46 8.12
N ALA A 37 5.78 50.13 8.56
CA ALA A 37 5.73 51.09 9.66
C ALA A 37 4.90 52.34 9.30
N ALA A 38 5.03 52.82 8.05
CA ALA A 38 4.30 53.99 7.55
C ALA A 38 2.83 53.69 7.22
N ALA A 39 2.53 52.49 6.71
CA ALA A 39 1.19 52.05 6.37
C ALA A 39 1.00 50.56 6.71
N PRO A 40 0.58 50.24 7.95
CA PRO A 40 0.55 48.86 8.45
C PRO A 40 -0.53 47.97 7.82
N ASP A 41 -1.50 48.55 7.11
CA ASP A 41 -2.67 47.85 6.59
C ASP A 41 -2.54 47.44 5.12
N ILE A 42 -1.44 47.81 4.45
CA ILE A 42 -1.23 47.48 3.04
C ILE A 42 -0.79 46.01 2.92
N LEU A 43 -1.75 45.15 2.60
CA LEU A 43 -1.54 43.71 2.49
C LEU A 43 -0.48 43.34 1.44
N GLU A 44 -0.48 44.01 0.29
CA GLU A 44 0.48 43.76 -0.79
C GLU A 44 1.94 44.02 -0.35
N THR A 45 2.18 45.09 0.41
CA THR A 45 3.50 45.38 0.97
C THR A 45 3.94 44.29 1.94
N ARG A 46 3.02 43.74 2.73
CA ARG A 46 3.33 42.65 3.66
C ARG A 46 3.58 41.31 2.97
N LYS A 47 2.87 41.03 1.87
CA LYS A 47 3.16 39.84 1.03
C LYS A 47 4.59 39.91 0.52
N LEU A 48 4.98 41.07 -0.01
CA LEU A 48 6.33 41.30 -0.49
C LEU A 48 7.37 41.26 0.65
N LEU A 49 7.06 41.83 1.83
CA LEU A 49 7.92 41.74 3.02
C LEU A 49 8.14 40.28 3.43
N ARG A 50 7.09 39.47 3.47
CA ARG A 50 7.17 38.05 3.81
C ARG A 50 8.08 37.29 2.84
N ALA A 51 7.91 37.50 1.54
CA ALA A 51 8.77 36.92 0.52
C ALA A 51 10.24 37.35 0.71
N ALA A 52 10.48 38.64 0.99
CA ALA A 52 11.81 39.17 1.26
C ALA A 52 12.46 38.58 2.51
N GLN A 53 11.73 38.45 3.62
CA GLN A 53 12.21 37.83 4.87
C GLN A 53 12.62 36.37 4.63
N ILE A 54 11.78 35.60 3.92
CA ILE A 54 12.05 34.18 3.61
C ILE A 54 13.25 34.04 2.67
N ALA A 55 13.33 34.86 1.62
CA ALA A 55 14.47 34.85 0.70
C ALA A 55 15.77 35.23 1.43
N ASN A 56 15.75 36.27 2.26
CA ASN A 56 16.89 36.68 3.07
C ASN A 56 17.36 35.53 3.98
N PHE A 57 16.43 34.87 4.68
CA PHE A 57 16.72 33.72 5.53
C PHE A 57 17.37 32.56 4.78
N ARG A 58 16.84 32.21 3.61
CA ARG A 58 17.39 31.13 2.77
C ARG A 58 18.77 31.47 2.19
N HIS A 59 19.05 32.74 1.97
CA HIS A 59 20.35 33.24 1.50
C HIS A 59 21.36 33.52 2.64
N GLY A 60 21.15 32.94 3.82
CA GLY A 60 22.06 33.06 4.97
C GLY A 60 21.85 34.30 5.83
N GLY A 61 20.86 35.15 5.50
CA GLY A 61 20.46 36.29 6.31
C GLY A 61 19.45 35.90 7.40
N GLY A 62 19.92 35.55 8.59
CA GLY A 62 19.03 35.20 9.70
C GLY A 62 19.75 34.50 10.86
N LYS A 63 19.00 34.06 11.88
CA LYS A 63 19.54 33.33 13.03
C LYS A 63 18.89 31.96 13.18
N THR A 64 19.71 30.93 13.34
CA THR A 64 19.30 29.53 13.52
C THR A 64 20.02 28.90 14.72
N GLY A 65 19.55 27.74 15.16
CA GLY A 65 20.17 27.00 16.26
C GLY A 65 19.67 27.35 17.67
N PHE A 66 20.19 26.64 18.67
CA PHE A 66 19.70 26.68 20.05
C PHE A 66 19.85 28.06 20.71
N LEU A 67 21.00 28.72 20.55
CA LEU A 67 21.23 30.06 21.10
C LEU A 67 20.29 31.12 20.50
N ALA A 68 19.94 30.98 19.21
CA ALA A 68 18.97 31.84 18.56
C ALA A 68 17.57 31.65 19.17
N LYS A 69 17.14 30.40 19.42
CA LYS A 69 15.86 30.09 20.07
C LYS A 69 15.72 30.74 21.45
N ILE A 70 16.79 30.73 22.25
CA ILE A 70 16.81 31.45 23.55
C ILE A 70 16.62 32.96 23.34
N GLY A 71 17.32 33.55 22.37
CA GLY A 71 17.16 34.96 22.02
C GLY A 71 15.73 35.32 21.57
N PHE A 72 15.09 34.44 20.80
CA PHE A 72 13.72 34.62 20.35
C PHE A 72 12.70 34.56 21.49
N ALA A 73 12.94 33.76 22.54
CA ALA A 73 12.01 33.63 23.66
C ALA A 73 11.70 34.97 24.36
N SER A 74 12.72 35.83 24.54
CA SER A 74 12.54 37.18 25.10
C SER A 74 11.70 38.08 24.17
N GLN A 75 11.96 38.01 22.86
CA GLN A 75 11.22 38.77 21.85
C GLN A 75 9.76 38.31 21.74
N ARG A 76 9.51 37.00 21.75
CA ARG A 76 8.15 36.42 21.81
C ARG A 76 7.41 36.86 23.06
N SER A 77 8.08 36.86 24.20
CA SER A 77 7.49 37.32 25.47
C SER A 77 7.08 38.79 25.40
N LYS A 78 7.90 39.65 24.76
CA LYS A 78 7.55 41.05 24.49
C LYS A 78 6.32 41.16 23.59
N ILE A 79 6.26 40.41 22.48
CA ILE A 79 5.11 40.38 21.56
C ILE A 79 3.84 39.95 22.31
N MET A 80 3.92 38.86 23.08
CA MET A 80 2.79 38.35 23.86
C MET A 80 2.35 39.32 24.97
N SER A 81 3.28 40.08 25.55
CA SER A 81 2.93 41.16 26.49
C SER A 81 2.13 42.27 25.81
N LEU A 82 2.53 42.68 24.61
CA LEU A 82 1.80 43.69 23.82
C LEU A 82 0.41 43.19 23.41
N VAL A 83 0.29 41.93 22.99
CA VAL A 83 -0.99 41.25 22.70
C VAL A 83 -1.91 41.32 23.92
N LYS A 84 -1.43 40.93 25.11
CA LYS A 84 -2.22 40.97 26.35
C LYS A 84 -2.65 42.39 26.76
N LYS A 85 -1.87 43.41 26.37
CA LYS A 85 -2.17 44.82 26.62
C LYS A 85 -3.10 45.44 25.56
N GLY A 86 -3.60 44.66 24.59
CA GLY A 86 -4.43 45.15 23.49
C GLY A 86 -3.69 45.98 22.45
N LYS A 87 -2.34 45.97 22.48
CA LYS A 87 -1.48 46.74 21.56
C LYS A 87 -1.16 45.92 20.31
N GLY A 88 -2.20 45.47 19.61
CA GLY A 88 -2.09 44.55 18.46
C GLY A 88 -1.19 45.06 17.34
N VAL A 89 -1.34 46.31 16.91
CA VAL A 89 -0.54 46.89 15.80
C VAL A 89 0.95 46.99 16.17
N GLU A 90 1.27 47.38 17.41
CA GLU A 90 2.65 47.40 17.92
C GLU A 90 3.22 45.96 18.00
N ALA A 91 2.40 45.01 18.45
CA ALA A 91 2.78 43.60 18.49
C ALA A 91 3.08 43.04 17.10
N MET A 92 2.28 43.40 16.09
CA MET A 92 2.51 42.99 14.69
C MET A 92 3.84 43.52 14.18
N PHE A 93 4.17 44.79 14.46
CA PHE A 93 5.44 45.35 14.01
C PHE A 93 6.65 44.66 14.68
N GLU A 94 6.57 44.36 15.98
CA GLU A 94 7.60 43.59 16.68
C GLU A 94 7.69 42.14 16.18
N ALA A 95 6.56 41.54 15.78
CA ALA A 95 6.56 40.23 15.15
C ALA A 95 7.25 40.24 13.78
N GLU A 96 7.10 41.28 12.96
CA GLU A 96 7.82 41.37 11.68
C GLU A 96 9.35 41.45 11.88
N LYS A 97 9.81 42.13 12.94
CA LYS A 97 11.25 42.12 13.30
C LYS A 97 11.74 40.72 13.69
N LEU A 98 10.91 39.97 14.42
CA LEU A 98 11.23 38.61 14.82
C LEU A 98 11.28 37.67 13.60
N LEU A 99 10.33 37.81 12.68
CA LEU A 99 10.26 37.04 11.45
C LEU A 99 11.40 37.39 10.48
N GLY A 100 11.89 38.63 10.48
CA GLY A 100 13.11 39.01 9.76
C GLY A 100 14.37 38.27 10.22
N GLN A 101 14.39 37.74 11.46
CA GLN A 101 15.49 36.90 11.96
C GLN A 101 15.30 35.43 11.62
N ASN A 102 14.09 34.90 11.75
CA ASN A 102 13.73 33.56 11.31
C ASN A 102 12.22 33.47 11.02
N PRO A 103 11.82 33.49 9.73
CA PRO A 103 10.42 33.47 9.32
C PRO A 103 9.83 32.05 9.24
N LEU A 104 10.63 31.00 9.41
CA LEU A 104 10.23 29.60 9.28
C LEU A 104 10.26 28.84 10.61
N ASP A 105 10.50 29.52 11.73
CA ASP A 105 10.39 28.91 13.06
C ASP A 105 8.91 28.89 13.53
N PRO A 106 8.36 27.72 13.90
CA PRO A 106 6.93 27.56 14.21
C PRO A 106 6.42 28.50 15.31
N ASP A 107 7.25 28.76 16.32
CA ASP A 107 6.86 29.60 17.45
C ASP A 107 6.96 31.10 17.12
N ASN A 108 7.87 31.48 16.21
CA ASN A 108 7.92 32.87 15.69
C ASN A 108 6.66 33.16 14.85
N ILE A 109 6.24 32.19 14.04
CA ILE A 109 5.00 32.25 13.27
C ILE A 109 3.80 32.35 14.23
N GLU A 110 3.77 31.55 15.30
CA GLU A 110 2.70 31.62 16.30
C GLU A 110 2.62 33.00 16.96
N ALA A 111 3.75 33.60 17.32
CA ALA A 111 3.78 34.96 17.87
C ALA A 111 3.24 35.99 16.88
N ALA A 112 3.54 35.85 15.59
CA ALA A 112 3.06 36.73 14.53
C ALA A 112 1.56 36.60 14.26
N VAL A 113 1.05 35.37 14.22
CA VAL A 113 -0.39 35.10 14.06
C VAL A 113 -1.18 35.71 15.22
N LYS A 114 -0.76 35.46 16.47
CA LYS A 114 -1.41 36.04 17.66
C LYS A 114 -1.37 37.56 17.69
N ALA A 115 -0.28 38.16 17.21
CA ALA A 115 -0.17 39.60 17.08
C ALA A 115 -1.17 40.16 16.05
N ALA A 116 -1.31 39.51 14.90
CA ALA A 116 -2.25 39.90 13.86
C ALA A 116 -3.71 39.73 14.31
N GLU A 117 -4.03 38.63 15.00
CA GLU A 117 -5.36 38.41 15.60
C GLU A 117 -5.71 39.49 16.64
N ALA A 118 -4.77 39.83 17.52
CA ALA A 118 -4.95 40.89 18.51
C ALA A 118 -5.13 42.29 17.89
N ALA A 119 -4.68 42.48 16.65
CA ALA A 119 -4.91 43.69 15.88
C ALA A 119 -6.21 43.66 15.06
N GLY A 120 -6.97 42.55 15.09
CA GLY A 120 -8.16 42.35 14.26
C GLY A 120 -7.85 42.16 12.77
N LYS A 121 -6.62 41.78 12.42
CA LYS A 121 -6.13 41.65 11.04
C LYS A 121 -6.00 40.17 10.65
N ALA A 122 -7.13 39.49 10.48
CA ALA A 122 -7.18 38.05 10.17
C ALA A 122 -6.55 37.69 8.81
N ASP A 123 -6.62 38.60 7.84
CA ASP A 123 -5.95 38.52 6.54
C ASP A 123 -4.42 38.48 6.66
N HIS A 124 -3.86 39.17 7.64
CA HIS A 124 -2.41 39.20 7.91
C HIS A 124 -1.93 37.92 8.60
N ALA A 125 -2.74 37.37 9.51
CA ALA A 125 -2.51 36.04 10.07
C ALA A 125 -2.50 34.98 8.96
N ALA A 126 -3.52 34.99 8.10
CA ALA A 126 -3.63 34.06 6.98
C ALA A 126 -2.42 34.14 6.03
N LEU A 127 -1.98 35.34 5.65
CA LEU A 127 -0.78 35.54 4.82
C LEU A 127 0.46 34.87 5.43
N THR A 128 0.65 35.01 6.74
CA THR A 128 1.81 34.43 7.45
C THR A 128 1.75 32.90 7.44
N ILE A 129 0.55 32.33 7.62
CA ILE A 129 0.31 30.89 7.58
C ILE A 129 0.52 30.32 6.17
N GLU A 130 0.04 30.99 5.12
CA GLU A 130 0.21 30.58 3.72
C GLU A 130 1.69 30.54 3.33
N ALA A 131 2.45 31.58 3.67
CA ALA A 131 3.87 31.61 3.37
C ALA A 131 4.66 30.53 4.11
N ALA A 132 4.28 30.24 5.36
CA ALA A 132 4.83 29.12 6.13
C ALA A 132 4.49 27.78 5.48
N TYR A 133 3.25 27.61 5.01
CA TYR A 133 2.79 26.41 4.32
C TYR A 133 3.63 26.11 3.06
N GLU A 134 3.80 27.09 2.18
CA GLU A 134 4.58 26.94 0.94
C GLU A 134 6.05 26.56 1.20
N CYS A 135 6.56 26.91 2.38
CA CYS A 135 7.94 26.62 2.80
C CYS A 135 8.08 25.35 3.64
N SER A 136 6.98 24.69 4.01
CA SER A 136 6.94 23.61 5.01
C SER A 136 7.24 22.21 4.47
N ASN A 137 7.51 22.05 3.17
CA ASN A 137 7.54 20.77 2.44
C ASN A 137 8.47 19.66 3.01
N LYS A 138 9.30 19.95 4.03
CA LYS A 138 10.17 18.97 4.71
C LYS A 138 10.26 19.13 6.23
N ASP A 139 9.46 20.02 6.85
CA ASP A 139 9.47 20.25 8.30
C ASP A 139 8.13 19.84 8.91
N PRO A 140 8.05 18.65 9.56
CA PRO A 140 6.82 18.16 10.15
C PRO A 140 6.28 19.09 11.26
N SER A 141 7.14 19.74 12.03
CA SER A 141 6.71 20.61 13.15
C SER A 141 6.06 21.88 12.63
N LEU A 142 6.64 22.46 11.56
CA LEU A 142 6.07 23.63 10.89
C LEU A 142 4.75 23.29 10.18
N LEU A 143 4.70 22.15 9.49
CA LEU A 143 3.51 21.70 8.78
C LEU A 143 2.34 21.38 9.72
N GLU A 144 2.61 20.75 10.86
CA GLU A 144 1.62 20.47 11.91
C GLU A 144 1.04 21.77 12.50
N ARG A 145 1.90 22.77 12.73
CA ARG A 145 1.46 24.09 13.19
C ARG A 145 0.55 24.78 12.20
N VAL A 146 0.92 24.76 10.91
CA VAL A 146 0.10 25.33 9.83
C VAL A 146 -1.25 24.62 9.70
N ALA A 147 -1.28 23.29 9.77
CA ALA A 147 -2.51 22.50 9.71
C ALA A 147 -3.48 22.85 10.87
N THR A 148 -2.93 23.08 12.07
CA THR A 148 -3.70 23.53 13.24
C THR A 148 -4.34 24.89 12.98
N TYR A 149 -3.60 25.83 12.41
CA TYR A 149 -4.15 27.15 12.10
C TYR A 149 -5.24 27.11 11.01
N TYR A 150 -5.06 26.31 9.95
CA TYR A 150 -6.13 26.12 8.96
C TYR A 150 -7.39 25.53 9.58
N THR A 151 -7.24 24.59 10.52
CA THR A 151 -8.35 24.00 11.29
C THR A 151 -9.07 25.07 12.13
N MET A 152 -8.34 25.89 12.87
CA MET A 152 -8.92 26.99 13.66
C MET A 152 -9.64 28.02 12.80
N ALA A 153 -9.08 28.32 11.62
CA ALA A 153 -9.68 29.23 10.64
C ALA A 153 -10.83 28.60 9.84
N LYS A 154 -11.20 27.34 10.12
CA LYS A 154 -12.21 26.56 9.37
C LYS A 154 -11.92 26.46 7.87
N ARG A 155 -10.65 26.56 7.48
CA ARG A 155 -10.16 26.38 6.11
C ARG A 155 -9.86 24.91 5.89
N TRP A 156 -10.93 24.11 5.91
CA TRP A 156 -10.85 22.64 5.95
C TRP A 156 -10.17 22.04 4.71
N ASP A 157 -10.30 22.70 3.57
CA ASP A 157 -9.60 22.39 2.32
C ASP A 157 -8.07 22.38 2.49
N LYS A 158 -7.54 23.45 3.10
CA LYS A 158 -6.11 23.62 3.35
C LYS A 158 -5.61 22.79 4.53
N ALA A 159 -6.45 22.64 5.56
CA ALA A 159 -6.16 21.78 6.70
C ALA A 159 -5.95 20.32 6.24
N ARG A 160 -6.86 19.81 5.40
CA ARG A 160 -6.75 18.47 4.80
C ARG A 160 -5.43 18.31 4.04
N ASP A 161 -5.10 19.21 3.11
CA ASP A 161 -3.86 19.13 2.32
C ASP A 161 -2.61 19.14 3.21
N ALA A 162 -2.61 19.97 4.26
CA ALA A 162 -1.51 19.99 5.24
C ALA A 162 -1.40 18.67 6.04
N TYR A 163 -2.51 18.11 6.51
CA TYR A 163 -2.50 16.81 7.22
C TYR A 163 -2.14 15.63 6.32
N GLN A 164 -2.50 15.68 5.04
CA GLN A 164 -2.12 14.65 4.06
C GLN A 164 -0.61 14.64 3.87
N LYS A 165 0.01 15.81 3.66
CA LYS A 165 1.47 15.93 3.60
C LYS A 165 2.14 15.50 4.91
N LEU A 166 1.54 15.82 6.05
CA LEU A 166 2.06 15.43 7.36
C LEU A 166 2.02 13.91 7.57
N SER A 167 0.97 13.24 7.11
CA SER A 167 0.83 11.78 7.13
C SER A 167 1.88 11.08 6.26
N GLN A 168 2.25 11.68 5.12
CA GLN A 168 3.34 11.17 4.28
C GLN A 168 4.72 11.30 4.98
N LEU A 169 4.94 12.37 5.75
CA LEU A 169 6.19 12.58 6.49
C LEU A 169 6.30 11.74 7.77
N LYS A 170 5.16 11.37 8.37
CA LYS A 170 5.08 10.51 9.56
C LYS A 170 4.09 9.34 9.34
N PRO A 171 4.45 8.34 8.50
CA PRO A 171 3.60 7.19 8.27
C PRO A 171 3.36 6.42 9.58
N GLY A 172 2.11 6.09 9.88
CA GLY A 172 1.73 5.31 11.07
C GLY A 172 1.42 6.12 12.34
N ASP A 173 1.54 7.46 12.31
CA ASP A 173 1.08 8.30 13.41
C ASP A 173 -0.46 8.36 13.45
N GLN A 174 -1.04 7.63 14.42
CA GLN A 174 -2.50 7.52 14.57
C GLN A 174 -3.18 8.87 14.85
N HIS A 175 -2.50 9.80 15.52
CA HIS A 175 -3.06 11.11 15.82
C HIS A 175 -3.21 11.94 14.54
N ILE A 176 -2.20 11.93 13.67
CA ILE A 176 -2.24 12.62 12.39
C ILE A 176 -3.30 12.02 11.47
N MET A 177 -3.43 10.69 11.45
CA MET A 177 -4.50 10.03 10.67
C MET A 177 -5.89 10.43 11.14
N GLN A 178 -6.11 10.55 12.45
CA GLN A 178 -7.38 11.00 13.00
C GLN A 178 -7.66 12.47 12.64
N LEU A 179 -6.66 13.34 12.73
CA LEU A 179 -6.79 14.75 12.35
C LEU A 179 -7.08 14.92 10.85
N LEU A 180 -6.44 14.13 9.99
CA LEU A 180 -6.70 14.10 8.56
C LEU A 180 -8.15 13.70 8.28
N LYS A 181 -8.61 12.59 8.87
CA LYS A 181 -10.00 12.12 8.71
C LYS A 181 -11.03 13.16 9.17
N ASN A 182 -10.76 13.84 10.28
CA ASN A 182 -11.62 14.91 10.79
C ASN A 182 -11.66 16.12 9.82
N ALA A 183 -10.50 16.52 9.29
CA ALA A 183 -10.40 17.59 8.31
C ALA A 183 -11.10 17.23 7.00
N GLU A 184 -11.02 15.99 6.54
CA GLU A 184 -11.72 15.48 5.35
C GLU A 184 -13.24 15.51 5.51
N ALA A 185 -13.74 15.05 6.65
CA ALA A 185 -15.17 15.09 6.97
C ALA A 185 -15.69 16.53 6.98
N GLN A 186 -14.99 17.44 7.66
CA GLN A 186 -15.36 18.85 7.73
C GLN A 186 -15.24 19.56 6.38
N ALA A 187 -14.20 19.26 5.59
CA ALA A 187 -14.03 19.81 4.25
C ALA A 187 -15.17 19.40 3.33
N THR A 188 -15.65 18.16 3.44
CA THR A 188 -16.80 17.66 2.68
C THR A 188 -18.09 18.37 3.10
N MET A 189 -18.28 18.61 4.41
CA MET A 189 -19.45 19.33 4.92
C MET A 189 -19.46 20.82 4.56
N SER A 190 -18.30 21.49 4.56
CA SER A 190 -18.19 22.91 4.22
C SER A 190 -18.28 23.17 2.72
N SER A 191 -17.66 22.31 1.90
CA SER A 191 -17.71 22.41 0.44
C SER A 191 -19.07 22.04 -0.15
N GLY A 192 -19.88 21.24 0.55
CA GLY A 192 -21.24 20.90 0.15
C GLY A 192 -22.24 22.07 0.15
N TRP A 193 -21.98 23.14 0.91
CA TRP A 193 -22.89 24.28 1.07
C TRP A 193 -22.41 25.57 0.39
N GLU A 194 -21.10 25.82 0.32
CA GLU A 194 -20.56 27.13 -0.09
C GLU A 194 -20.26 27.24 -1.59
N GLN A 195 -20.08 26.11 -2.31
CA GLN A 195 -19.80 26.10 -3.75
C GLN A 195 -21.03 25.77 -4.63
N THR A 196 -22.17 25.47 -4.01
CA THR A 196 -23.40 25.02 -4.69
C THR A 196 -24.48 26.09 -4.81
N ALA A 197 -24.40 27.17 -4.03
CA ALA A 197 -25.27 28.32 -4.18
C ALA A 197 -24.78 29.20 -5.35
N GLY A 198 -25.08 28.78 -6.60
CA GLY A 198 -25.19 29.74 -7.71
C GLY A 198 -24.48 29.45 -9.04
N LYS A 199 -23.99 28.24 -9.33
CA LYS A 199 -23.44 27.94 -10.67
C LYS A 199 -24.05 26.72 -11.34
N ALA A 200 -24.61 26.93 -12.53
CA ALA A 200 -25.04 25.88 -13.45
C ALA A 200 -23.81 25.04 -13.86
N GLY A 201 -23.83 23.75 -13.51
CA GLY A 201 -22.69 22.82 -13.60
C GLY A 201 -22.18 22.30 -12.24
N GLY A 202 -22.54 22.95 -11.13
CA GLY A 202 -22.11 22.54 -9.79
C GLY A 202 -22.61 21.16 -9.36
N PHE A 203 -23.79 20.74 -9.86
CA PHE A 203 -24.33 19.41 -9.60
C PHE A 203 -23.53 18.29 -10.30
N GLN A 204 -23.05 18.54 -11.52
CA GLN A 204 -22.21 17.59 -12.28
C GLN A 204 -20.81 17.48 -11.68
N ALA A 205 -20.22 18.59 -11.23
CA ALA A 205 -18.94 18.60 -10.54
C ALA A 205 -19.00 17.94 -9.16
N LEU A 206 -20.14 18.05 -8.46
CA LEU A 206 -20.42 17.32 -7.22
C LEU A 206 -20.57 15.82 -7.43
N ILE A 207 -21.26 15.39 -8.49
CA ILE A 207 -21.35 13.98 -8.86
C ILE A 207 -19.96 13.44 -9.21
N ALA A 208 -19.17 14.19 -9.99
CA ALA A 208 -17.81 13.80 -10.35
C ALA A 208 -16.88 13.71 -9.12
N ASN A 209 -16.92 14.68 -8.19
CA ASN A 209 -16.14 14.64 -6.96
C ASN A 209 -16.63 13.56 -5.98
N LYS A 210 -17.94 13.34 -5.89
CA LYS A 210 -18.52 12.28 -5.05
C LYS A 210 -18.19 10.90 -5.59
N GLU A 211 -18.27 10.70 -6.91
CA GLU A 211 -17.81 9.48 -7.56
C GLU A 211 -16.30 9.30 -7.42
N GLN A 212 -15.50 10.35 -7.55
CA GLN A 212 -14.04 10.27 -7.37
C GLN A 212 -13.66 9.94 -5.93
N ALA A 213 -14.36 10.53 -4.95
CA ALA A 213 -14.19 10.19 -3.54
C ALA A 213 -14.66 8.76 -3.23
N ALA A 214 -15.80 8.34 -3.77
CA ALA A 214 -16.28 6.96 -3.63
C ALA A 214 -15.33 5.95 -4.28
N ARG A 215 -14.71 6.27 -5.42
CA ARG A 215 -13.68 5.45 -6.08
C ARG A 215 -12.40 5.34 -5.23
N LEU A 216 -11.94 6.45 -4.66
CA LEU A 216 -10.76 6.45 -3.78
C LEU A 216 -11.02 5.69 -2.48
N ASP A 217 -12.23 5.80 -1.92
CA ASP A 217 -12.65 5.02 -0.76
C ASP A 217 -12.77 3.53 -1.10
N ALA A 218 -13.44 3.18 -2.20
CA ALA A 218 -13.55 1.82 -2.72
C ALA A 218 -12.18 1.16 -2.97
N ALA A 219 -11.23 1.91 -3.58
CA ALA A 219 -9.89 1.40 -3.88
C ALA A 219 -9.01 1.18 -2.64
N ASN A 220 -9.30 1.88 -1.53
CA ASN A 220 -8.53 1.78 -0.28
C ASN A 220 -9.15 0.81 0.74
N LYS A 221 -10.34 0.25 0.46
CA LYS A 221 -10.98 -0.75 1.33
C LYS A 221 -10.29 -2.10 1.20
N ALA A 222 -10.09 -2.75 2.34
CA ALA A 222 -9.57 -4.12 2.40
C ALA A 222 -10.56 -5.18 1.87
N VAL A 223 -11.85 -4.88 1.90
CA VAL A 223 -12.93 -5.72 1.36
C VAL A 223 -13.75 -4.86 0.41
N VAL A 224 -13.79 -5.25 -0.87
CA VAL A 224 -14.58 -4.58 -1.91
C VAL A 224 -16.03 -5.06 -1.79
N THR A 225 -16.97 -4.15 -1.50
CA THR A 225 -18.41 -4.48 -1.50
C THR A 225 -18.95 -4.57 -2.93
N ALA A 226 -20.14 -5.14 -3.12
CA ALA A 226 -20.75 -5.24 -4.46
C ALA A 226 -20.90 -3.86 -5.15
N ASP A 227 -21.32 -2.84 -4.40
CA ASP A 227 -21.45 -1.47 -4.93
C ASP A 227 -20.08 -0.83 -5.25
N ASP A 228 -19.06 -1.09 -4.42
CA ASP A 228 -17.69 -0.65 -4.68
C ASP A 228 -17.11 -1.36 -5.92
N ALA A 229 -17.47 -2.63 -6.15
CA ALA A 229 -17.01 -3.43 -7.27
C ALA A 229 -17.47 -2.86 -8.61
N GLU A 230 -18.76 -2.50 -8.73
CA GLU A 230 -19.31 -1.93 -9.98
C GLU A 230 -18.64 -0.61 -10.36
N LEU A 231 -18.32 0.25 -9.37
CA LEU A 231 -17.59 1.49 -9.60
C LEU A 231 -16.17 1.22 -10.14
N LEU A 232 -15.45 0.27 -9.54
CA LEU A 232 -14.10 -0.10 -9.96
C LEU A 232 -14.10 -0.79 -11.33
N ILE A 233 -15.08 -1.65 -11.60
CA ILE A 233 -15.28 -2.30 -12.90
C ILE A 233 -15.47 -1.26 -14.00
N ALA A 234 -16.38 -0.31 -13.80
CA ALA A 234 -16.65 0.76 -14.77
C ALA A 234 -15.40 1.60 -15.06
N GLU A 235 -14.55 1.84 -14.05
CA GLU A 235 -13.27 2.52 -14.25
C GLU A 235 -12.30 1.70 -15.11
N LYS A 236 -12.15 0.40 -14.82
CA LYS A 236 -11.23 -0.46 -15.59
C LYS A 236 -11.71 -0.68 -17.01
N LEU A 237 -13.02 -0.80 -17.24
CA LEU A 237 -13.58 -0.87 -18.59
C LEU A 237 -13.24 0.39 -19.40
N LYS A 238 -13.41 1.60 -18.83
CA LYS A 238 -12.99 2.85 -19.50
C LYS A 238 -11.50 2.91 -19.81
N GLN A 239 -10.65 2.39 -18.91
CA GLN A 239 -9.21 2.31 -19.16
C GLN A 239 -8.90 1.35 -20.32
N ILE A 240 -9.60 0.23 -20.42
CA ILE A 240 -9.44 -0.74 -21.50
C ILE A 240 -10.00 -0.19 -22.82
N GLU A 241 -11.12 0.54 -22.80
CA GLU A 241 -11.64 1.22 -24.00
C GLU A 241 -10.67 2.25 -24.55
N ALA A 242 -10.06 3.06 -23.67
CA ALA A 242 -9.06 4.05 -24.07
C ALA A 242 -7.75 3.41 -24.53
N GLU A 243 -7.34 2.32 -23.88
CA GLU A 243 -6.11 1.60 -24.15
C GLU A 243 -6.36 0.07 -24.20
N PRO A 244 -6.79 -0.48 -25.35
CA PRO A 244 -7.19 -1.90 -25.45
C PRO A 244 -6.11 -2.92 -25.08
N LYS A 245 -4.84 -2.52 -25.19
CA LYS A 245 -3.66 -3.33 -24.83
C LYS A 245 -3.17 -3.11 -23.39
N ASN A 246 -3.91 -2.37 -22.56
CA ASN A 246 -3.51 -2.12 -21.17
C ASN A 246 -3.72 -3.37 -20.28
N MET A 247 -2.65 -4.16 -20.13
CA MET A 247 -2.71 -5.42 -19.38
C MET A 247 -2.92 -5.23 -17.87
N ASN A 248 -2.45 -4.12 -17.32
CA ASN A 248 -2.64 -3.85 -15.91
C ASN A 248 -4.11 -3.58 -15.60
N ALA A 249 -4.82 -2.87 -16.48
CA ALA A 249 -6.24 -2.65 -16.36
C ALA A 249 -7.05 -3.95 -16.50
N ARG A 250 -6.72 -4.80 -17.49
CA ARG A 250 -7.38 -6.11 -17.68
C ARG A 250 -7.15 -7.07 -16.50
N ARG A 251 -5.91 -7.18 -15.99
CA ARG A 251 -5.61 -7.99 -14.79
C ARG A 251 -6.36 -7.48 -13.56
N ALA A 252 -6.41 -6.16 -13.38
CA ALA A 252 -7.16 -5.56 -12.27
C ALA A 252 -8.66 -5.83 -12.39
N LEU A 253 -9.23 -5.69 -13.58
CA LEU A 253 -10.63 -5.99 -13.85
C LEU A 253 -10.97 -7.46 -13.54
N ALA A 254 -10.17 -8.40 -14.04
CA ALA A 254 -10.36 -9.83 -13.75
C ALA A 254 -10.28 -10.13 -12.25
N ARG A 255 -9.36 -9.49 -11.50
CA ARG A 255 -9.28 -9.64 -10.04
C ARG A 255 -10.52 -9.13 -9.33
N ILE A 256 -11.06 -8.00 -9.75
CA ILE A 256 -12.30 -7.45 -9.16
C ILE A 256 -13.47 -8.42 -9.40
N TYR A 257 -13.59 -8.97 -10.61
CA TYR A 257 -14.60 -9.98 -10.91
C TYR A 257 -14.44 -11.24 -10.05
N VAL A 258 -13.22 -11.79 -9.93
CA VAL A 258 -12.93 -12.96 -9.07
C VAL A 258 -13.30 -12.70 -7.61
N GLN A 259 -12.93 -11.54 -7.06
CA GLN A 259 -13.24 -11.17 -5.66
C GLN A 259 -14.74 -11.12 -5.39
N ASN A 260 -15.54 -10.81 -6.41
CA ASN A 260 -16.99 -10.73 -6.33
C ASN A 260 -17.69 -12.01 -6.83
N LYS A 261 -16.95 -13.12 -6.99
CA LYS A 261 -17.44 -14.41 -7.50
C LYS A 261 -18.10 -14.34 -8.89
N ARG A 262 -17.73 -13.33 -9.69
CA ARG A 262 -18.15 -13.12 -11.08
C ARG A 262 -17.17 -13.84 -12.02
N TYR A 263 -17.04 -15.16 -11.85
CA TYR A 263 -15.96 -15.91 -12.50
C TYR A 263 -16.10 -15.99 -14.02
N TYR A 264 -17.33 -16.02 -14.54
CA TYR A 264 -17.58 -16.03 -15.98
C TYR A 264 -17.02 -14.77 -16.65
N GLU A 265 -17.33 -13.57 -16.14
CA GLU A 265 -16.81 -12.31 -16.68
C GLU A 265 -15.29 -12.18 -16.49
N ALA A 266 -14.75 -12.73 -15.40
CA ALA A 266 -13.31 -12.79 -15.21
C ALA A 266 -12.62 -13.65 -16.28
N ILE A 267 -13.20 -14.79 -16.65
CA ILE A 267 -12.68 -15.68 -17.70
C ILE A 267 -12.67 -14.94 -19.04
N GLU A 268 -13.77 -14.31 -19.44
CA GLU A 268 -13.86 -13.58 -20.71
C GLU A 268 -12.77 -12.50 -20.82
N VAL A 269 -12.58 -11.70 -19.76
CA VAL A 269 -11.55 -10.63 -19.76
C VAL A 269 -10.13 -11.19 -19.86
N LEU A 270 -9.86 -12.32 -19.20
CA LEU A 270 -8.55 -12.97 -19.22
C LEU A 270 -8.25 -13.62 -20.58
N GLU A 271 -9.22 -14.29 -21.19
CA GLU A 271 -9.10 -14.86 -22.54
C GLU A 271 -8.88 -13.76 -23.57
N GLU A 272 -9.64 -12.67 -23.47
CA GLU A 272 -9.45 -11.52 -24.35
C GLU A 272 -8.06 -10.89 -24.13
N ALA A 273 -7.59 -10.76 -22.88
CA ALA A 273 -6.26 -10.24 -22.56
C ALA A 273 -5.13 -11.05 -23.21
N ILE A 274 -5.23 -12.38 -23.17
CA ILE A 274 -4.28 -13.31 -23.80
C ILE A 274 -4.35 -13.16 -25.33
N SER A 275 -5.55 -13.10 -25.90
CA SER A 275 -5.72 -12.98 -27.35
C SER A 275 -5.19 -11.66 -27.94
N VAL A 276 -5.40 -10.53 -27.25
CA VAL A 276 -5.06 -9.18 -27.74
C VAL A 276 -3.57 -8.92 -27.70
N THR A 277 -2.86 -9.53 -26.75
CA THR A 277 -1.41 -9.36 -26.62
C THR A 277 -0.64 -10.34 -27.47
N GLY A 278 -1.13 -11.58 -27.62
CA GLY A 278 -0.41 -12.65 -28.30
C GLY A 278 0.93 -13.00 -27.64
N THR A 279 1.19 -12.48 -26.43
CA THR A 279 2.42 -12.74 -25.67
C THR A 279 2.17 -13.86 -24.67
N MET A 280 3.10 -14.81 -24.61
CA MET A 280 3.12 -15.83 -23.56
C MET A 280 3.37 -15.16 -22.21
N ASP A 281 2.36 -15.16 -21.34
CA ASP A 281 2.42 -14.64 -19.97
C ASP A 281 1.98 -15.74 -18.97
N PRO A 282 2.94 -16.35 -18.25
CA PRO A 282 2.65 -17.41 -17.29
C PRO A 282 1.70 -16.99 -16.16
N GLU A 283 1.70 -15.71 -15.77
CA GLU A 283 0.87 -15.21 -14.69
C GLU A 283 -0.60 -15.12 -15.13
N LEU A 284 -0.84 -14.61 -16.34
CA LEU A 284 -2.19 -14.57 -16.93
C LEU A 284 -2.76 -15.96 -17.15
N ASP A 285 -1.96 -16.88 -17.68
CA ASP A 285 -2.38 -18.27 -17.88
C ASP A 285 -2.74 -18.95 -16.56
N ARG A 286 -1.92 -18.73 -15.51
CA ARG A 286 -2.23 -19.23 -14.17
C ARG A 286 -3.53 -18.64 -13.63
N MET A 287 -3.72 -17.33 -13.79
CA MET A 287 -4.92 -16.64 -13.31
C MET A 287 -6.18 -17.15 -14.03
N LEU A 288 -6.12 -17.36 -15.34
CA LEU A 288 -7.21 -17.92 -16.13
C LEU A 288 -7.57 -19.33 -15.66
N SER A 289 -6.56 -20.20 -15.53
CA SER A 289 -6.71 -21.56 -15.02
C SER A 289 -7.39 -21.59 -13.65
N GLN A 290 -6.87 -20.82 -12.68
CA GLN A 290 -7.44 -20.71 -11.34
C GLN A 290 -8.89 -20.20 -11.35
N THR A 291 -9.19 -19.22 -12.20
CA THR A 291 -10.55 -18.67 -12.32
C THR A 291 -11.52 -19.70 -12.91
N LYS A 292 -11.09 -20.49 -13.89
CA LYS A 292 -11.90 -21.59 -14.45
C LYS A 292 -12.18 -22.67 -13.40
N VAL A 293 -11.20 -23.04 -12.58
CA VAL A 293 -11.41 -23.98 -11.47
C VAL A 293 -12.45 -23.44 -10.49
N GLN A 294 -12.35 -22.17 -10.09
CA GLN A 294 -13.33 -21.55 -9.19
C GLN A 294 -14.74 -21.48 -9.80
N TYR A 295 -14.82 -21.28 -11.12
CA TYR A 295 -16.09 -21.33 -11.83
C TYR A 295 -16.71 -22.74 -11.79
N TYR A 296 -15.93 -23.79 -12.05
CA TYR A 296 -16.40 -25.17 -11.89
C TYR A 296 -16.87 -25.44 -10.46
N GLU A 297 -16.08 -25.06 -9.45
CA GLU A 297 -16.45 -25.24 -8.04
C GLU A 297 -17.77 -24.55 -7.70
N GLN A 298 -17.99 -23.33 -8.17
CA GLN A 298 -19.25 -22.61 -7.98
C GLN A 298 -20.44 -23.37 -8.58
N GLN A 299 -20.28 -23.94 -9.79
CA GLN A 299 -21.35 -24.68 -10.46
C GLN A 299 -21.62 -26.03 -9.77
N ILE A 300 -20.56 -26.72 -9.32
CA ILE A 300 -20.66 -27.98 -8.58
C ILE A 300 -21.39 -27.76 -7.25
N ASP A 301 -21.03 -26.72 -6.51
CA ASP A 301 -21.71 -26.36 -5.26
C ASP A 301 -23.19 -26.07 -5.50
N ALA A 302 -23.53 -25.32 -6.55
CA ALA A 302 -24.91 -25.03 -6.92
C ALA A 302 -25.71 -26.30 -7.30
N LEU A 303 -25.09 -27.26 -7.99
CA LEU A 303 -25.70 -28.55 -8.32
C LEU A 303 -25.97 -29.39 -7.07
N ARG A 304 -25.00 -29.44 -6.14
CA ARG A 304 -25.15 -30.15 -4.85
C ARG A 304 -26.24 -29.52 -3.99
N GLU A 305 -26.29 -28.20 -3.89
CA GLU A 305 -27.35 -27.48 -3.18
C GLU A 305 -28.74 -27.75 -3.78
N ALA A 306 -28.82 -27.95 -5.10
CA ALA A 306 -30.03 -28.34 -5.80
C ALA A 306 -30.38 -29.84 -5.68
N GLY A 307 -29.55 -30.63 -4.98
CA GLY A 307 -29.74 -32.08 -4.83
C GLY A 307 -29.43 -32.90 -6.08
N ARG A 308 -28.68 -32.35 -7.04
CA ARG A 308 -28.33 -32.98 -8.32
C ARG A 308 -26.92 -33.62 -8.24
N GLU A 309 -26.77 -34.61 -7.37
CA GLU A 309 -25.45 -35.17 -7.04
C GLU A 309 -24.75 -35.83 -8.24
N GLU A 310 -25.47 -36.59 -9.07
CA GLU A 310 -24.89 -37.25 -10.25
C GLU A 310 -24.28 -36.22 -11.23
N GLU A 311 -24.94 -35.08 -11.41
CA GLU A 311 -24.44 -34.00 -12.28
C GLU A 311 -23.26 -33.26 -11.65
N ALA A 312 -23.27 -33.11 -10.32
CA ALA A 312 -22.14 -32.54 -9.59
C ALA A 312 -20.89 -33.43 -9.69
N GLU A 313 -21.06 -34.76 -9.59
CA GLU A 313 -19.97 -35.73 -9.79
C GLU A 313 -19.44 -35.72 -11.22
N GLN A 314 -20.32 -35.64 -12.22
CA GLN A 314 -19.90 -35.51 -13.61
C GLN A 314 -19.10 -34.22 -13.83
N MET A 315 -19.58 -33.09 -13.30
CA MET A 315 -18.89 -31.81 -13.44
C MET A 315 -17.56 -31.77 -12.67
N GLU A 316 -17.45 -32.47 -11.54
CA GLU A 316 -16.19 -32.66 -10.83
C GLU A 316 -15.18 -33.45 -11.68
N ALA A 317 -15.62 -34.48 -12.40
CA ALA A 317 -14.78 -35.20 -13.35
C ALA A 317 -14.33 -34.30 -14.52
N GLU A 318 -15.23 -33.48 -15.08
CA GLU A 318 -14.89 -32.51 -16.12
C GLU A 318 -13.88 -31.46 -15.64
N LYS A 319 -14.03 -30.95 -14.41
CA LYS A 319 -13.07 -30.03 -13.77
C LYS A 319 -11.70 -30.68 -13.64
N ASN A 320 -11.64 -31.93 -13.18
CA ASN A 320 -10.39 -32.66 -12.98
C ASN A 320 -9.67 -32.92 -14.31
N GLN A 321 -10.42 -33.22 -15.38
CA GLN A 321 -9.89 -33.33 -16.72
C GLN A 321 -9.36 -31.99 -17.24
N PHE A 322 -10.14 -30.91 -17.08
CA PHE A 322 -9.70 -29.56 -17.45
C PHE A 322 -8.40 -29.16 -16.76
N VAL A 323 -8.27 -29.38 -15.45
CA VAL A 323 -7.06 -29.05 -14.69
C VAL A 323 -5.84 -29.79 -15.24
N PHE A 324 -6.01 -31.07 -15.59
CA PHE A 324 -4.95 -31.86 -16.21
C PHE A 324 -4.55 -31.29 -17.57
N ASP A 325 -5.51 -31.09 -18.47
CA ASP A 325 -5.28 -30.63 -19.84
C ASP A 325 -4.66 -29.22 -19.87
N ASP A 326 -5.14 -28.31 -19.02
CA ASP A 326 -4.59 -26.96 -18.88
C ASP A 326 -3.14 -27.00 -18.39
N LEU A 327 -2.84 -27.81 -17.36
CA LEU A 327 -1.50 -27.93 -16.82
C LEU A 327 -0.52 -28.52 -17.85
N ALA A 328 -0.95 -29.54 -18.59
CA ALA A 328 -0.18 -30.11 -19.69
C ALA A 328 0.13 -29.06 -20.78
N ALA A 329 -0.90 -28.34 -21.25
CA ALA A 329 -0.73 -27.28 -22.23
C ALA A 329 0.18 -26.14 -21.74
N ARG A 330 0.14 -25.81 -20.45
CA ARG A 330 1.03 -24.81 -19.85
C ARG A 330 2.48 -25.29 -19.75
N VAL A 331 2.72 -26.57 -19.48
CA VAL A 331 4.08 -27.15 -19.53
C VAL A 331 4.64 -27.14 -20.96
N GLU A 332 3.82 -27.41 -21.97
CA GLU A 332 4.23 -27.29 -23.37
C GLU A 332 4.57 -25.85 -23.77
N ARG A 333 3.76 -24.90 -23.29
CA ARG A 333 3.96 -23.45 -23.52
C ARG A 333 5.19 -22.91 -22.79
N TYR A 334 5.46 -23.42 -21.59
CA TYR A 334 6.55 -22.98 -20.71
C TYR A 334 7.47 -24.15 -20.32
N PRO A 335 8.22 -24.73 -21.28
CA PRO A 335 8.98 -25.96 -21.04
C PRO A 335 10.14 -25.77 -20.07
N ASN A 336 10.57 -24.54 -19.79
CA ASN A 336 11.64 -24.25 -18.84
C ASN A 336 11.12 -23.94 -17.42
N ASP A 337 9.80 -23.87 -17.22
CA ASP A 337 9.23 -23.71 -15.90
C ASP A 337 9.24 -25.06 -15.15
N LEU A 338 10.24 -25.21 -14.28
CA LEU A 338 10.45 -26.44 -13.52
C LEU A 338 9.35 -26.67 -12.47
N HIS A 339 8.68 -25.61 -12.00
CA HIS A 339 7.59 -25.73 -11.04
C HIS A 339 6.34 -26.27 -11.73
N LEU A 340 6.03 -25.84 -12.96
CA LEU A 340 4.95 -26.46 -13.74
C LEU A 340 5.21 -27.94 -14.03
N ARG A 341 6.47 -28.32 -14.30
CA ARG A 341 6.84 -29.73 -14.44
C ARG A 341 6.64 -30.51 -13.13
N PHE A 342 6.94 -29.90 -11.99
CA PHE A 342 6.68 -30.52 -10.69
C PHE A 342 5.19 -30.80 -10.50
N GLU A 343 4.34 -29.78 -10.70
CA GLU A 343 2.88 -29.92 -10.55
C GLU A 343 2.33 -30.97 -11.52
N LEU A 344 2.76 -30.97 -12.79
CA LEU A 344 2.30 -31.95 -13.76
C LEU A 344 2.73 -33.37 -13.40
N GLY A 345 3.98 -33.54 -12.94
CA GLY A 345 4.48 -34.83 -12.47
C GLY A 345 3.69 -35.37 -11.27
N LYS A 346 3.30 -34.50 -10.34
CA LYS A 346 2.43 -34.85 -9.21
C LYS A 346 1.07 -35.34 -9.67
N VAL A 347 0.46 -34.65 -10.64
CA VAL A 347 -0.84 -35.02 -11.20
C VAL A 347 -0.77 -36.37 -11.94
N TYR A 348 0.26 -36.59 -12.77
CA TYR A 348 0.48 -37.89 -13.40
C TYR A 348 0.62 -39.02 -12.38
N TYR A 349 1.35 -38.79 -11.29
CA TYR A 349 1.46 -39.76 -10.18
C TYR A 349 0.08 -40.07 -9.57
N THR A 350 -0.73 -39.05 -9.29
CA THR A 350 -2.08 -39.23 -8.73
C THR A 350 -2.98 -40.07 -9.63
N TYR A 351 -2.85 -39.94 -10.96
CA TYR A 351 -3.60 -40.75 -11.93
C TYR A 351 -2.96 -42.10 -12.27
N GLY A 352 -1.82 -42.44 -11.67
CA GLY A 352 -1.14 -43.73 -11.88
C GLY A 352 -0.25 -43.81 -13.13
N TYR A 353 -0.05 -42.69 -13.83
CA TYR A 353 0.84 -42.57 -14.99
C TYR A 353 2.29 -42.36 -14.52
N TYR A 354 2.88 -43.40 -13.94
CA TYR A 354 4.17 -43.29 -13.24
C TYR A 354 5.35 -42.98 -14.17
N ASP A 355 5.34 -43.47 -15.41
CA ASP A 355 6.44 -43.24 -16.37
C ASP A 355 6.49 -41.78 -16.84
N GLU A 356 5.33 -41.20 -17.12
CA GLU A 356 5.15 -39.79 -17.42
C GLU A 356 5.52 -38.93 -16.22
N ALA A 357 5.07 -39.32 -15.02
CA ALA A 357 5.41 -38.64 -13.77
C ALA A 357 6.93 -38.57 -13.57
N LEU A 358 7.65 -39.70 -13.73
CA LEU A 358 9.11 -39.74 -13.63
C LEU A 358 9.78 -38.76 -14.58
N THR A 359 9.35 -38.69 -15.84
CA THR A 359 9.91 -37.78 -16.86
C THR A 359 9.82 -36.31 -16.41
N HIS A 360 8.66 -35.92 -15.90
CA HIS A 360 8.45 -34.54 -15.43
C HIS A 360 9.18 -34.24 -14.11
N LEU A 361 9.11 -35.16 -13.15
CA LEU A 361 9.71 -35.00 -11.82
C LEU A 361 11.26 -35.01 -11.86
N GLN A 362 11.87 -35.78 -12.76
CA GLN A 362 13.32 -35.78 -12.97
C GLN A 362 13.85 -34.42 -13.45
N LEU A 363 13.05 -33.67 -14.21
CA LEU A 363 13.38 -32.30 -14.60
C LEU A 363 13.10 -31.33 -13.45
N ALA A 364 11.97 -31.50 -12.77
CA ALA A 364 11.55 -30.68 -11.64
C ALA A 364 12.55 -30.69 -10.47
N GLN A 365 13.28 -31.80 -10.24
CA GLN A 365 14.28 -31.88 -9.16
C GLN A 365 15.41 -30.83 -9.27
N LYS A 366 15.59 -30.24 -10.46
CA LYS A 366 16.56 -29.15 -10.70
C LYS A 366 16.09 -27.82 -10.10
N SER A 367 14.80 -27.67 -9.77
CA SER A 367 14.24 -26.51 -9.08
C SER A 367 14.67 -26.51 -7.61
N PRO A 368 15.40 -25.50 -7.10
CA PRO A 368 15.77 -25.45 -5.69
C PRO A 368 14.56 -25.46 -4.74
N LYS A 369 13.44 -24.88 -5.17
CA LYS A 369 12.21 -24.78 -4.39
C LYS A 369 11.45 -26.11 -4.33
N ASP A 370 11.39 -26.84 -5.44
CA ASP A 370 10.56 -28.04 -5.55
C ASP A 370 11.37 -29.34 -5.42
N ARG A 371 12.70 -29.26 -5.38
CA ARG A 371 13.61 -30.42 -5.39
C ARG A 371 13.23 -31.51 -4.40
N LEU A 372 13.00 -31.15 -3.15
CA LEU A 372 12.77 -32.14 -2.08
C LEU A 372 11.44 -32.85 -2.26
N TRP A 373 10.39 -32.13 -2.64
CA TRP A 373 9.11 -32.72 -2.99
C TRP A 373 9.19 -33.55 -4.28
N ALA A 374 9.96 -33.10 -5.28
CA ALA A 374 10.19 -33.87 -6.50
C ALA A 374 10.89 -35.20 -6.19
N LEU A 375 11.90 -35.21 -5.30
CA LEU A 375 12.55 -36.45 -4.85
C LEU A 375 11.58 -37.39 -4.15
N TYR A 376 10.69 -36.86 -3.30
CA TYR A 376 9.64 -37.64 -2.66
C TYR A 376 8.70 -38.27 -3.70
N TYR A 377 8.17 -37.51 -4.66
CA TYR A 377 7.29 -38.09 -5.67
C TYR A 377 8.01 -39.03 -6.65
N LEU A 378 9.30 -38.80 -6.96
CA LEU A 378 10.12 -39.76 -7.70
C LEU A 378 10.21 -41.10 -6.95
N ALA A 379 10.48 -41.04 -5.64
CA ALA A 379 10.45 -42.23 -4.79
C ALA A 379 9.09 -42.93 -4.87
N MET A 380 7.99 -42.20 -4.70
CA MET A 380 6.66 -42.78 -4.73
C MET A 380 6.36 -43.44 -6.08
N CYS A 381 6.79 -42.86 -7.21
CA CYS A 381 6.64 -43.49 -8.53
C CYS A 381 7.40 -44.83 -8.59
N PHE A 382 8.67 -44.86 -8.16
CA PHE A 382 9.46 -46.09 -8.13
C PHE A 382 8.84 -47.16 -7.22
N LEU A 383 8.33 -46.77 -6.05
CA LEU A 383 7.66 -47.69 -5.12
C LEU A 383 6.39 -48.29 -5.73
N GLN A 384 5.56 -47.49 -6.41
CA GLN A 384 4.36 -48.00 -7.09
C GLN A 384 4.68 -48.94 -8.26
N GLN A 385 5.84 -48.75 -8.91
CA GLN A 385 6.36 -49.64 -9.94
C GLN A 385 7.11 -50.86 -9.38
N GLY A 386 7.16 -51.05 -8.05
CA GLY A 386 7.86 -52.15 -7.39
C GLY A 386 9.38 -52.02 -7.36
N GLN A 387 9.94 -50.89 -7.78
CA GLN A 387 11.38 -50.61 -7.78
C GLN A 387 11.82 -50.06 -6.41
N VAL A 388 11.74 -50.90 -5.38
CA VAL A 388 11.90 -50.49 -3.97
C VAL A 388 13.28 -49.87 -3.70
N ASP A 389 14.36 -50.44 -4.24
CA ASP A 389 15.72 -49.94 -4.02
C ASP A 389 15.90 -48.49 -4.52
N MET A 390 15.35 -48.18 -5.68
CA MET A 390 15.38 -46.83 -6.26
C MET A 390 14.51 -45.87 -5.44
N GLY A 391 13.33 -46.33 -5.01
CA GLY A 391 12.44 -45.57 -4.15
C GLY A 391 13.11 -45.16 -2.84
N VAL A 392 13.72 -46.12 -2.14
CA VAL A 392 14.44 -45.90 -0.89
C VAL A 392 15.61 -44.93 -1.10
N MET A 393 16.40 -45.09 -2.16
CA MET A 393 17.51 -44.18 -2.46
C MET A 393 17.06 -42.72 -2.59
N GLN A 394 15.95 -42.46 -3.29
CA GLN A 394 15.41 -41.10 -3.44
C GLN A 394 14.87 -40.55 -2.10
N LEU A 395 14.20 -41.38 -1.29
CA LEU A 395 13.73 -41.00 0.04
C LEU A 395 14.87 -40.67 1.00
N GLU A 396 15.95 -41.47 1.01
CA GLU A 396 17.12 -41.20 1.85
C GLU A 396 17.80 -39.89 1.44
N THR A 397 17.92 -39.65 0.14
CA THR A 397 18.44 -38.38 -0.41
C THR A 397 17.60 -37.19 0.06
N ALA A 398 16.26 -37.30 0.03
CA ALA A 398 15.37 -36.26 0.51
C ALA A 398 15.49 -36.06 2.04
N ARG A 399 15.49 -37.15 2.82
CA ARG A 399 15.61 -37.13 4.29
C ARG A 399 16.86 -36.40 4.76
N ASP A 400 17.99 -36.68 4.13
CA ASP A 400 19.30 -36.16 4.53
C ASP A 400 19.45 -34.67 4.14
N ALA A 401 18.73 -34.23 3.12
CA ALA A 401 18.71 -32.84 2.69
C ALA A 401 17.73 -31.96 3.51
N ILE A 402 16.71 -32.54 4.16
CA ILE A 402 15.77 -31.78 4.98
C ILE A 402 16.33 -31.66 6.42
N PRO A 403 16.62 -30.46 6.94
CA PRO A 403 17.25 -30.31 8.26
C PRO A 403 16.29 -30.56 9.42
N THR A 404 15.02 -30.18 9.28
CA THR A 404 14.01 -30.19 10.35
C THR A 404 12.92 -31.23 10.10
N MET A 405 12.29 -31.74 11.14
CA MET A 405 11.15 -32.67 10.99
C MET A 405 9.86 -31.93 10.63
N ASP A 406 9.82 -31.40 9.40
CA ASP A 406 8.64 -30.75 8.82
C ASP A 406 7.68 -31.77 8.17
N GLU A 407 6.59 -31.28 7.57
CA GLU A 407 5.59 -32.12 6.91
C GLU A 407 6.18 -33.06 5.85
N LEU A 408 7.11 -32.56 5.02
CA LEU A 408 7.76 -33.36 4.00
C LEU A 408 8.66 -34.44 4.63
N LYS A 409 9.47 -34.08 5.63
CA LYS A 409 10.36 -35.05 6.29
C LYS A 409 9.56 -36.14 7.00
N LYS A 410 8.42 -35.80 7.62
CA LYS A 410 7.49 -36.79 8.19
C LYS A 410 7.00 -37.78 7.13
N ASN A 411 6.54 -37.29 5.98
CA ASN A 411 6.12 -38.14 4.85
C ASN A 411 7.27 -39.04 4.37
N VAL A 412 8.47 -38.49 4.17
CA VAL A 412 9.65 -39.23 3.70
C VAL A 412 10.06 -40.33 4.69
N VAL A 413 10.20 -40.00 5.98
CA VAL A 413 10.65 -40.95 7.01
C VAL A 413 9.60 -42.03 7.24
N TYR A 414 8.31 -41.68 7.22
CA TYR A 414 7.23 -42.65 7.30
C TYR A 414 7.25 -43.63 6.12
N GLN A 415 7.44 -43.15 4.89
CA GLN A 415 7.56 -44.02 3.71
C GLN A 415 8.81 -44.92 3.77
N LEU A 416 9.93 -44.44 4.31
CA LEU A 416 11.10 -45.29 4.60
C LEU A 416 10.78 -46.39 5.62
N GLY A 417 9.96 -46.07 6.64
CA GLY A 417 9.44 -47.03 7.60
C GLY A 417 8.61 -48.14 6.93
N LEU A 418 7.68 -47.76 6.04
CA LEU A 418 6.88 -48.70 5.26
C LEU A 418 7.75 -49.61 4.39
N CYS A 419 8.76 -49.04 3.72
CA CYS A 419 9.70 -49.82 2.92
C CYS A 419 10.46 -50.85 3.78
N ALA A 420 10.99 -50.43 4.94
CA ALA A 420 11.72 -51.31 5.86
C ALA A 420 10.82 -52.40 6.48
N GLU A 421 9.56 -52.06 6.78
CA GLU A 421 8.57 -53.02 7.26
C GLU A 421 8.30 -54.08 6.19
N SER A 422 8.08 -53.65 4.94
CA SER A 422 7.83 -54.54 3.81
C SER A 422 9.03 -55.45 3.47
N SER A 423 10.26 -54.98 3.72
CA SER A 423 11.48 -55.78 3.56
C SER A 423 11.79 -56.69 4.75
N GLY A 424 10.96 -56.67 5.81
CA GLY A 424 11.13 -57.49 7.01
C GLY A 424 12.15 -56.99 8.02
N ASP A 425 12.75 -55.81 7.79
CA ASP A 425 13.66 -55.13 8.71
C ASP A 425 12.85 -54.31 9.72
N LEU A 426 12.23 -55.05 10.63
CA LEU A 426 11.32 -54.51 11.64
C LEU A 426 12.02 -53.56 12.62
N GLU A 427 13.32 -53.75 12.88
CA GLU A 427 14.09 -52.84 13.74
C GLU A 427 14.25 -51.47 13.09
N LYS A 428 14.63 -51.45 11.80
CA LYS A 428 14.75 -50.22 11.02
C LYS A 428 13.40 -49.53 10.85
N ALA A 429 12.34 -50.29 10.57
CA ALA A 429 10.96 -49.77 10.48
C ALA A 429 10.54 -49.07 11.78
N TYR A 430 10.73 -49.74 12.92
CA TYR A 430 10.37 -49.19 14.24
C TYR A 430 11.12 -47.89 14.55
N ARG A 431 12.40 -47.79 14.16
CA ARG A 431 13.19 -46.56 14.34
C ARG A 431 12.62 -45.40 13.53
N TYR A 432 12.33 -45.60 12.25
CA TYR A 432 11.74 -44.55 11.42
C TYR A 432 10.38 -44.10 11.95
N TYR A 433 9.54 -45.04 12.37
CA TYR A 433 8.25 -44.69 12.95
C TYR A 433 8.39 -43.91 14.25
N LYS A 434 9.32 -44.31 15.12
CA LYS A 434 9.63 -43.59 16.37
C LYS A 434 10.10 -42.16 16.10
N ASP A 435 10.91 -41.94 15.07
CA ASP A 435 11.40 -40.60 14.72
C ASP A 435 10.23 -39.67 14.38
N VAL A 436 9.27 -40.12 13.57
CA VAL A 436 8.06 -39.35 13.25
C VAL A 436 7.18 -39.16 14.49
N TYR A 437 6.94 -40.24 15.25
CA TYR A 437 6.07 -40.24 16.43
C TYR A 437 6.55 -39.26 17.52
N SER A 438 7.87 -39.12 17.68
CA SER A 438 8.47 -38.18 18.63
C SER A 438 8.10 -36.72 18.38
N THR A 439 7.71 -36.41 17.14
CA THR A 439 7.31 -35.06 16.71
C THR A 439 5.79 -34.95 16.51
N ASP A 440 5.15 -36.00 16.00
CA ASP A 440 3.72 -36.02 15.69
C ASP A 440 3.12 -37.40 15.96
N VAL A 441 2.42 -37.51 17.09
CA VAL A 441 1.78 -38.75 17.56
C VAL A 441 0.60 -39.15 16.69
N GLY A 442 -0.05 -38.20 16.01
CA GLY A 442 -1.27 -38.40 15.22
C GLY A 442 -1.03 -38.57 13.73
N PHE A 443 0.22 -38.76 13.30
CA PHE A 443 0.56 -38.82 11.89
C PHE A 443 0.08 -40.13 11.24
N GLN A 444 -0.95 -40.05 10.39
CA GLN A 444 -1.52 -41.19 9.65
C GLN A 444 -1.88 -42.39 10.58
N ASP A 445 -1.57 -43.63 10.19
CA ASP A 445 -1.79 -44.87 10.94
C ASP A 445 -0.56 -45.27 11.80
N LEU A 446 0.36 -44.34 12.07
CA LEU A 446 1.67 -44.60 12.68
C LEU A 446 1.58 -45.34 14.02
N GLY A 447 0.61 -44.99 14.87
CA GLY A 447 0.43 -45.63 16.18
C GLY A 447 0.11 -47.12 16.07
N GLU A 448 -0.76 -47.48 15.12
CA GLU A 448 -1.14 -48.88 14.87
C GLU A 448 0.06 -49.67 14.32
N ARG A 449 0.79 -49.09 13.36
CA ARG A 449 1.98 -49.70 12.77
C ARG A 449 3.10 -49.91 13.78
N MET A 450 3.39 -48.91 14.61
CA MET A 450 4.40 -49.03 15.66
C MET A 450 4.09 -50.15 16.65
N LEU A 451 2.81 -50.31 17.04
CA LEU A 451 2.38 -51.38 17.91
C LEU A 451 2.58 -52.75 17.25
N ALA A 452 2.15 -52.90 16.00
CA ALA A 452 2.28 -54.13 15.23
C ALA A 452 3.76 -54.55 15.07
N VAL A 453 4.62 -53.62 14.66
CA VAL A 453 6.07 -53.86 14.50
C VAL A 453 6.72 -54.21 15.85
N SER A 454 6.35 -53.53 16.94
CA SER A 454 6.88 -53.84 18.28
C SER A 454 6.48 -55.23 18.77
N GLN A 455 5.25 -55.68 18.50
CA GLN A 455 4.81 -57.04 18.84
C GLN A 455 5.55 -58.09 18.01
N ALA A 456 5.71 -57.85 16.71
CA ALA A 456 6.45 -58.75 15.83
C ALA A 456 7.93 -58.88 16.22
N LEU A 457 8.57 -57.79 16.67
CA LEU A 457 9.93 -57.81 17.22
C LEU A 457 10.07 -58.60 18.53
N LYS A 458 9.03 -58.63 19.37
CA LYS A 458 9.03 -59.43 20.62
C LYS A 458 8.83 -60.92 20.38
N ASN A 459 8.29 -61.29 19.21
CA ASN A 459 7.95 -62.66 18.84
C ASN A 459 9.02 -63.33 17.95
N LYS A 460 10.05 -62.58 17.52
CA LYS A 460 11.29 -63.12 16.94
C LYS A 460 12.29 -63.41 18.05
#